data_AF-A0A0S8AEG3-F1
#
_entry.id   AF-A0A0S8AEG3-F1
#
_cell.length_a   1.000
_cell.length_b   1.000
_cell.length_c   1.000
_cell.angle_alpha   90.00
_cell.angle_beta   90.00
_cell.angle_gamma   90.00
#
_symmetry.space_group_name_H-M   'P 1'
#
loop_
_entity.id
_entity.type
_entity.pdbx_description
1 polymer ?
#
loop_
_entity_poly.entity_id
_entity_poly.type
_entity_poly.pdbx_seq_one_letter_code
_entity_poly.pdbx_strand_id
1 'polypeptide(L)'
;MSNIFAVIINGTPELEYDRSKKLPERQHQFLEKMDQELNTQIVIGDKVIQNPGVEEKAQFVAINLVEALNASNDSVASAMCSYLAIRIPHLKQLKVNEDNGQLLIDLIFDEDYTRQVNVEFTGRGGNKPVSH
;
A
#
# COMPACT_ATOMS: atom_id res chain seq x y z
N MET A 1 5.96 -5.98 -16.37
CA MET A 1 5.68 -6.30 -14.96
C MET A 1 6.04 -5.08 -14.15
N SER A 2 5.08 -4.50 -13.42
CA SER A 2 5.34 -3.31 -12.64
C SER A 2 6.15 -3.68 -11.40
N ASN A 3 7.31 -3.05 -11.23
CA ASN A 3 8.13 -3.18 -10.01
C ASN A 3 7.66 -2.22 -8.91
N ILE A 4 6.54 -1.53 -9.14
CA ILE A 4 5.97 -0.55 -8.23
C ILE A 4 4.92 -1.26 -7.37
N PHE A 5 5.07 -1.12 -6.06
CA PHE A 5 4.02 -1.37 -5.09
C PHE A 5 3.42 -0.02 -4.70
N ALA A 6 2.09 0.10 -4.71
CA ALA A 6 1.41 1.35 -4.36
C ALA A 6 0.50 1.16 -3.14
N VAL A 7 0.50 2.16 -2.25
CA VAL A 7 -0.44 2.29 -1.15
C VAL A 7 -1.43 3.40 -1.50
N ILE A 8 -2.70 3.03 -1.55
CA ILE A 8 -3.81 3.89 -1.93
C ILE A 8 -4.73 4.02 -0.72
N ILE A 9 -4.89 5.23 -0.21
CA ILE A 9 -5.77 5.52 0.93
C ILE A 9 -6.93 6.38 0.44
N ASN A 10 -8.17 5.95 0.67
CA ASN A 10 -9.39 6.63 0.22
C ASN A 10 -9.37 6.99 -1.28
N GLY A 11 -8.84 6.08 -2.09
CA GLY A 11 -8.70 6.27 -3.54
C GLY A 11 -7.52 7.15 -3.99
N THR A 12 -6.75 7.72 -3.06
CA THR A 12 -5.59 8.57 -3.36
C THR A 12 -4.28 7.80 -3.15
N PRO A 13 -3.35 7.80 -4.11
CA PRO A 13 -2.05 7.17 -3.92
C PRO A 13 -1.19 8.00 -2.96
N GLU A 14 -0.92 7.44 -1.78
CA GLU A 14 -0.13 8.08 -0.72
C GLU A 14 1.36 7.72 -0.80
N LEU A 15 1.66 6.45 -1.06
CA LEU A 15 3.03 5.95 -1.15
C LEU A 15 3.22 5.04 -2.37
N GLU A 16 4.37 5.19 -3.02
CA GLU A 16 4.82 4.30 -4.09
C GLU A 16 6.22 3.78 -3.75
N TYR A 17 6.38 2.46 -3.76
CA TYR A 17 7.64 1.79 -3.52
C TYR A 17 8.15 1.15 -4.81
N ASP A 18 9.36 1.50 -5.20
CA ASP A 18 10.04 0.92 -6.35
C ASP A 18 10.98 -0.20 -5.92
N ARG A 19 10.58 -1.44 -6.21
CA ARG A 19 11.33 -2.67 -5.89
C ARG A 19 12.66 -2.79 -6.64
N SER A 20 12.88 -1.99 -7.69
CA SER A 20 14.17 -1.96 -8.39
C SER A 20 15.24 -1.20 -7.60
N LYS A 21 14.84 -0.36 -6.64
CA LYS A 21 15.79 0.36 -5.79
C LYS A 21 16.38 -0.60 -4.76
N LYS A 22 17.71 -0.62 -4.68
CA LYS A 22 18.42 -1.42 -3.67
C LYS A 22 18.05 -0.92 -2.28
N LEU A 23 17.62 -1.84 -1.44
CA LEU A 23 17.37 -1.57 -0.04
C LEU A 23 18.72 -1.42 0.69
N PRO A 24 18.97 -0.31 1.42
CA PRO A 24 20.16 -0.16 2.25
C PRO A 24 20.24 -1.25 3.33
N GLU A 25 21.45 -1.69 3.70
CA GLU A 25 21.65 -2.75 4.71
C GLU A 25 20.97 -2.46 6.06
N ARG A 26 20.96 -1.21 6.51
CA ARG A 26 20.25 -0.84 7.75
C ARG A 26 18.75 -1.13 7.69
N GLN A 27 18.16 -0.95 6.51
CA GLN A 27 16.74 -1.16 6.31
C GLN A 27 16.45 -2.67 6.16
N HIS A 28 17.39 -3.47 5.64
CA HIS A 28 17.31 -4.93 5.74
C HIS A 28 17.25 -5.42 7.20
N GLN A 29 18.17 -4.96 8.04
CA GLN A 29 18.21 -5.35 9.46
C GLN A 29 16.94 -4.93 10.21
N PHE A 30 16.38 -3.76 9.87
CA PHE A 30 15.10 -3.32 10.42
C PHE A 30 13.97 -4.30 10.03
N LEU A 31 13.89 -4.68 8.75
CA LEU A 31 12.88 -5.63 8.28
C LEU A 31 13.03 -7.02 8.90
N GLU A 32 14.26 -7.46 9.22
CA GLU A 32 14.48 -8.72 9.92
C GLU A 32 13.97 -8.68 11.35
N LYS A 33 14.23 -7.59 12.09
CA LYS A 33 13.69 -7.40 13.44
C LYS A 33 12.17 -7.37 13.44
N MET A 34 11.59 -6.61 12.52
CA MET A 34 10.14 -6.54 12.36
C MET A 34 9.55 -7.92 12.05
N ASP A 35 10.20 -8.71 11.20
CA ASP A 35 9.74 -10.08 10.90
C ASP A 35 9.79 -10.97 12.16
N GLN A 36 10.85 -10.88 12.95
CA GLN A 36 10.96 -11.60 14.22
C GLN A 36 9.83 -11.25 15.18
N GLU A 37 9.50 -9.96 15.33
CA GLU A 37 8.40 -9.51 16.17
C GLU A 37 7.06 -10.03 15.67
N LEU A 38 6.79 -9.87 14.36
CA LEU A 38 5.55 -10.32 13.73
C LEU A 38 5.38 -11.84 13.71
N ASN A 39 6.45 -12.62 13.80
CA ASN A 39 6.37 -14.08 13.88
C ASN A 39 5.87 -14.58 15.24
N THR A 40 5.95 -13.76 16.30
CA THR A 40 5.55 -14.21 17.65
C THR A 40 4.03 -14.19 17.79
N GLN A 41 3.46 -13.00 17.77
CA GLN A 41 2.04 -12.74 17.81
C GLN A 41 1.77 -11.34 17.29
N ILE A 42 0.57 -11.13 16.78
CA ILE A 42 0.05 -9.82 16.41
C ILE A 42 -1.32 -9.61 17.04
N VAL A 43 -1.70 -8.35 17.19
CA VAL A 43 -2.99 -7.95 17.73
C VAL A 43 -3.73 -7.15 16.67
N ILE A 44 -4.88 -7.64 16.23
CA ILE A 44 -5.75 -6.96 15.27
C ILE A 44 -7.12 -6.77 15.94
N GLY A 45 -7.44 -5.52 16.30
CA GLY A 45 -8.58 -5.23 17.18
C GLY A 45 -8.42 -5.96 18.52
N ASP A 46 -9.44 -6.71 18.93
CA ASP A 46 -9.42 -7.52 20.15
C ASP A 46 -8.87 -8.95 19.96
N LYS A 47 -8.39 -9.29 18.76
CA LYS A 47 -7.90 -10.65 18.46
C LYS A 47 -6.38 -10.71 18.58
N VAL A 48 -5.91 -11.65 19.39
CA VAL A 48 -4.49 -12.04 19.44
C VAL A 48 -4.29 -13.24 18.53
N ILE A 49 -3.42 -13.10 17.54
CA ILE A 49 -3.07 -14.16 16.59
C ILE A 49 -1.64 -14.60 16.88
N GLN A 50 -1.47 -15.87 17.23
CA GLN A 50 -0.16 -16.48 17.46
C GLN A 50 0.38 -17.05 16.15
N ASN A 51 1.67 -16.84 15.88
CA ASN A 51 2.33 -17.30 14.64
C ASN A 51 1.51 -16.94 13.37
N PRO A 52 1.27 -15.64 13.11
CA PRO A 52 0.42 -15.20 12.02
C PRO A 52 0.98 -15.60 10.65
N GLY A 53 0.06 -15.91 9.73
CA GLY A 53 0.38 -16.13 8.32
C GLY A 53 0.75 -14.83 7.60
N VAL A 54 1.10 -14.97 6.32
CA VAL A 54 1.53 -13.83 5.48
C VAL A 54 0.42 -12.79 5.34
N GLU A 55 -0.83 -13.23 5.19
CA GLU A 55 -1.99 -12.34 5.05
C GLU A 55 -2.30 -11.58 6.34
N GLU A 56 -2.26 -12.24 7.50
CA GLU A 56 -2.53 -11.59 8.78
C GLU A 56 -1.41 -10.58 9.13
N LYS A 57 -0.15 -10.91 8.83
CA LYS A 57 0.96 -9.95 8.93
C LYS A 57 0.76 -8.77 8.00
N ALA A 58 0.36 -9.01 6.74
CA ALA A 58 0.10 -7.94 5.78
C ALA A 58 -0.98 -6.97 6.27
N GLN A 59 -2.07 -7.50 6.82
CA GLN A 59 -3.14 -6.70 7.41
C GLN A 59 -2.64 -5.88 8.60
N PHE A 60 -1.92 -6.51 9.54
CA PHE A 60 -1.37 -5.80 10.70
C PHE A 60 -0.43 -4.66 10.28
N VAL A 61 0.47 -4.93 9.34
CA VAL A 61 1.40 -3.92 8.82
C VAL A 61 0.66 -2.81 8.07
N ALA A 62 -0.40 -3.13 7.32
CA ALA A 62 -1.24 -2.13 6.66
C ALA A 62 -1.97 -1.22 7.67
N ILE A 63 -2.51 -1.78 8.75
CA ILE A 63 -3.13 -0.99 9.83
C ILE A 63 -2.10 -0.01 10.42
N ASN A 64 -0.95 -0.52 10.84
CA ASN A 64 0.12 0.31 11.43
C ASN A 64 0.66 1.36 10.44
N LEU A 65 0.67 1.05 9.14
CA LEU A 65 1.05 2.01 8.10
C LEU A 65 0.08 3.18 8.06
N VAL A 66 -1.22 2.92 8.05
CA VAL A 66 -2.25 3.96 8.01
C VAL A 66 -2.21 4.81 9.28
N GLU A 67 -2.05 4.17 10.44
CA GLU A 67 -1.86 4.90 11.70
C GLU A 67 -0.60 5.80 11.66
N ALA A 68 0.51 5.31 11.11
CA ALA A 68 1.72 6.10 10.96
C ALA A 68 1.55 7.28 9.99
N LEU A 69 0.83 7.10 8.88
CA LEU A 69 0.47 8.18 7.95
C LEU A 69 -0.40 9.24 8.65
N ASN A 70 -1.44 8.81 9.36
CA ASN A 70 -2.33 9.67 10.13
C ASN A 70 -1.57 10.43 11.24
N ALA A 71 -0.54 9.82 11.83
CA ALA A 71 0.34 10.43 12.81
C ALA A 71 1.47 11.28 12.19
N SER A 72 1.52 11.43 10.85
CA SER A 72 2.61 12.11 10.13
C SER A 72 4.00 11.55 10.46
N ASN A 73 4.09 10.25 10.72
CA ASN A 73 5.33 9.54 11.00
C ASN A 73 5.84 8.85 9.73
N ASP A 74 6.37 9.65 8.80
CA ASP A 74 6.86 9.20 7.49
C ASP A 74 7.91 8.10 7.59
N SER A 75 8.73 8.11 8.65
CA SER A 75 9.77 7.10 8.85
C SER A 75 9.17 5.72 9.11
N VAL A 76 8.15 5.64 9.98
CA VAL A 76 7.43 4.39 10.24
C VAL A 76 6.60 3.99 9.02
N ALA A 77 5.85 4.93 8.42
CA ALA A 77 5.04 4.65 7.23
C ALA A 77 5.89 4.09 6.07
N SER A 78 7.06 4.69 5.80
CA SER A 78 8.01 4.22 4.79
C SER A 78 8.56 2.83 5.11
N ALA A 79 8.85 2.55 6.38
CA ALA A 79 9.32 1.24 6.81
C ALA A 79 8.25 0.15 6.65
N MET A 80 7.01 0.43 7.03
CA MET A 80 5.86 -0.48 6.84
C MET A 80 5.58 -0.72 5.35
N CYS A 81 5.63 0.33 4.53
CA CYS A 81 5.48 0.25 3.08
C CYS A 81 6.58 -0.63 2.46
N SER A 82 7.84 -0.44 2.89
CA SER A 82 8.97 -1.25 2.45
C SER A 82 8.80 -2.73 2.83
N TYR A 83 8.28 -3.00 4.04
CA TYR A 83 8.00 -4.37 4.49
C TYR A 83 7.01 -5.07 3.57
N LEU A 84 5.86 -4.44 3.30
CA LEU A 84 4.83 -4.98 2.41
C LEU A 84 5.39 -5.20 0.99
N ALA A 85 6.12 -4.24 0.45
CA ALA A 85 6.68 -4.33 -0.89
C ALA A 85 7.69 -5.48 -1.04
N ILE A 86 8.53 -5.73 -0.02
CA ILE A 86 9.66 -6.66 -0.12
C ILE A 86 9.31 -8.06 0.37
N ARG A 87 8.65 -8.17 1.53
CA ARG A 87 8.28 -9.48 2.10
C ARG A 87 7.11 -10.12 1.37
N ILE A 88 6.29 -9.30 0.70
CA ILE A 88 5.13 -9.76 -0.08
C ILE A 88 5.32 -9.31 -1.53
N PRO A 89 6.27 -9.91 -2.28
CA PRO A 89 6.64 -9.44 -3.61
C PRO A 89 5.50 -9.55 -4.63
N HIS A 90 4.53 -10.44 -4.38
CA HIS A 90 3.35 -10.61 -5.21
C HIS A 90 2.28 -9.54 -4.96
N LEU A 91 2.34 -8.80 -3.85
CA LEU A 91 1.38 -7.74 -3.56
C LEU A 91 1.67 -6.56 -4.48
N LYS A 92 0.72 -6.20 -5.34
CA LYS A 92 0.87 -5.11 -6.31
C LYS A 92 0.35 -3.80 -5.74
N GLN A 93 -0.76 -3.84 -5.01
CA GLN A 93 -1.37 -2.64 -4.41
C GLN A 93 -1.93 -2.96 -3.02
N LEU A 94 -1.85 -2.01 -2.12
CA LEU A 94 -2.62 -1.95 -0.89
C LEU A 94 -3.67 -0.85 -1.05
N LYS A 95 -4.95 -1.20 -1.03
CA LYS A 95 -6.05 -0.24 -1.02
C LYS A 95 -6.63 -0.21 0.39
N VAL A 96 -6.74 0.97 0.97
CA VAL A 96 -7.39 1.17 2.26
C VAL A 96 -8.48 2.20 2.10
N ASN A 97 -9.68 1.90 2.62
CA ASN A 97 -10.76 2.87 2.74
C ASN A 97 -11.12 3.03 4.22
N GLU A 98 -11.16 4.27 4.67
CA GLU A 98 -11.61 4.66 6.00
C GLU A 98 -13.11 4.96 5.94
N ASP A 99 -13.94 4.10 6.53
CA ASP A 99 -15.38 4.33 6.65
C ASP A 99 -15.79 4.29 8.13
N ASN A 100 -16.35 5.40 8.64
CA ASN A 100 -16.88 5.51 10.00
C ASN A 100 -15.92 5.01 11.11
N GLY A 101 -14.61 5.22 10.94
CA GLY A 101 -13.58 4.77 11.89
C GLY A 101 -13.17 3.30 11.75
N GLN A 102 -13.68 2.59 10.73
CA GLN A 102 -13.23 1.27 10.35
C GLN A 102 -12.27 1.36 9.16
N LEU A 103 -11.19 0.59 9.22
CA LEU A 103 -10.25 0.42 8.12
C LEU A 103 -10.66 -0.79 7.29
N LEU A 104 -11.06 -0.55 6.04
CA LEU A 104 -11.30 -1.59 5.04
C LEU A 104 -10.01 -1.79 4.24
N ILE A 105 -9.33 -2.90 4.47
CA ILE A 105 -8.02 -3.21 3.88
C ILE A 105 -8.17 -4.25 2.77
N ASP A 106 -7.76 -3.88 1.57
CA ASP A 106 -7.75 -4.73 0.37
C ASP A 106 -6.32 -4.94 -0.13
N LEU A 107 -5.90 -6.21 -0.14
CA LEU A 107 -4.59 -6.64 -0.65
C LEU A 107 -4.73 -7.10 -2.10
N ILE A 108 -4.17 -6.34 -3.04
CA ILE A 108 -4.32 -6.57 -4.48
C ILE A 108 -3.07 -7.25 -5.04
N PHE A 109 -3.20 -8.51 -5.46
CA PHE A 109 -2.10 -9.31 -6.00
C PHE A 109 -2.12 -9.43 -7.53
N ASP A 110 -3.31 -9.34 -8.14
CA ASP A 110 -3.50 -9.64 -9.57
C ASP A 110 -3.42 -8.40 -10.46
N GLU A 111 -3.81 -7.22 -9.97
CA GLU A 111 -3.88 -5.98 -10.73
C GLU A 111 -2.64 -5.08 -10.49
N ASP A 112 -1.91 -4.73 -11.55
CA ASP A 112 -0.80 -3.77 -11.49
C ASP A 112 -1.30 -2.35 -11.23
N TYR A 113 -0.56 -1.59 -10.40
CA TYR A 113 -0.84 -0.18 -10.20
C TYR A 113 -0.73 0.57 -11.53
N THR A 114 -1.82 1.17 -11.98
CA THR A 114 -1.85 2.11 -13.09
C THR A 114 -2.22 3.47 -12.51
N ARG A 115 -1.25 4.40 -12.47
CA ARG A 115 -1.49 5.77 -12.03
C ARG A 115 -2.61 6.36 -12.88
N GLN A 116 -3.80 6.53 -12.30
CA GLN A 116 -4.90 7.20 -12.96
C GLN A 116 -4.54 8.68 -13.08
N VAL A 117 -3.91 9.06 -14.20
CA VAL A 117 -3.92 10.44 -14.64
C VAL A 117 -5.37 10.77 -14.97
N ASN A 118 -5.97 11.64 -14.17
CA ASN A 118 -7.24 12.25 -14.47
C ASN A 118 -7.06 13.01 -15.79
N VAL A 119 -7.40 12.36 -16.92
CA VAL A 119 -7.48 13.04 -18.20
C VAL A 119 -8.72 13.92 -18.14
N GLU A 120 -8.53 15.17 -17.68
CA GLU A 120 -9.48 16.23 -17.97
C GLU A 120 -9.52 16.39 -19.50
N PHE A 121 -10.48 15.72 -20.14
CA PHE A 121 -10.83 15.99 -21.53
C PHE A 121 -11.44 17.39 -21.60
N THR A 122 -10.62 18.43 -21.69
CA THR A 122 -11.06 19.76 -22.14
C THR A 122 -11.22 19.74 -23.65
N GLY A 123 -12.24 19.02 -24.12
CA GLY A 123 -12.66 19.03 -25.52
C GLY A 123 -13.54 20.24 -25.83
N ARG A 124 -12.93 21.42 -26.03
CA ARG A 124 -13.58 22.55 -26.71
C ARG A 124 -13.01 22.65 -28.13
N GLY A 125 -13.81 22.26 -29.11
CA GLY A 125 -13.53 22.38 -30.55
C GLY A 125 -14.43 21.39 -31.27
N GLY A 126 -15.47 21.77 -32.01
CA GLY A 126 -15.53 22.86 -32.96
C GLY A 126 -15.33 22.29 -34.36
N ASN A 127 -16.39 21.73 -34.98
CA ASN A 127 -16.66 21.91 -36.41
C ASN A 127 -18.06 21.36 -36.78
N LYS A 128 -18.85 22.17 -37.50
CA LYS A 128 -19.94 21.70 -38.36
C LYS A 128 -19.34 20.90 -39.52
N PRO A 129 -20.10 20.02 -40.17
CA PRO A 129 -20.56 20.42 -41.50
C PRO A 129 -22.02 20.05 -41.80
N VAL A 130 -22.56 20.84 -42.71
CA VAL A 130 -23.84 20.71 -43.41
C VAL A 130 -23.87 19.50 -44.35
N SER A 131 -25.05 18.92 -44.54
CA SER A 131 -25.59 18.24 -45.75
C SER A 131 -26.87 17.50 -45.33
N HIS A 132 -28.01 17.51 -46.02
CA HIS A 132 -28.39 17.98 -47.36
C HIS A 132 -29.88 18.33 -47.30
#